data_AF-C9MTM6-F1
#
_entry.id   AF-C9MTM6-F1
#
_cell.length_a   1.000
_cell.length_b   1.000
_cell.length_c   1.000
_cell.angle_alpha   90.00
_cell.angle_beta   90.00
_cell.angle_gamma   90.00
#
_symmetry.space_group_name_H-M   'P 1'
#
loop_
_entity.id
_entity.type
_entity.pdbx_description
1 polymer ?
#
loop_
_entity_poly.entity_id
_entity_poly.type
_entity_poly.pdbx_seq_one_letter_code
_entity_poly.pdbx_strand_id
1 'polypeptide(L)'
;MDYQVVEIKNPVLNINDSKVYGMFNKLIKLKIMGYQHEYGNSIMPIGAYDFLSDHIAICTKESNGDLNPIAMFETLRYSTCKEFKISFPPIELTMTGGNHVLSSEIQKSAKKLLEHGNDILYDSSWTVAPEQRQKNNISSILRLVLSLWVNLHLDSDITPFFVSATLKVGTDKIFKTAGCVPVSDSPYYKLANINNQNAEMFLCCKFSNTMLKLSNMYSKLWADRIILGK
;
A
#
# COMPACT_ATOMS: atom_id res chain seq x y z
N MET A 1 15.46 -18.54 -2.70
CA MET A 1 14.95 -18.09 -1.39
C MET A 1 13.50 -18.49 -1.33
N ASP A 2 13.08 -19.15 -0.25
CA ASP A 2 11.68 -19.46 -0.02
C ASP A 2 10.99 -18.22 0.55
N TYR A 3 9.98 -17.71 -0.15
CA TYR A 3 9.21 -16.53 0.26
C TYR A 3 7.89 -16.98 0.90
N GLN A 4 7.47 -16.29 1.96
CA GLN A 4 6.16 -16.45 2.57
C GLN A 4 5.41 -15.12 2.51
N VAL A 5 4.16 -15.14 2.08
CA VAL A 5 3.29 -13.96 2.17
C VAL A 5 2.55 -14.01 3.49
N VAL A 6 2.50 -12.86 4.17
CA VAL A 6 1.73 -12.66 5.39
C VAL A 6 0.80 -11.47 5.18
N GLU A 7 -0.46 -11.64 5.54
CA GLU A 7 -1.47 -10.60 5.54
C GLU A 7 -1.91 -10.36 6.99
N ILE A 8 -1.83 -9.13 7.48
CA ILE A 8 -2.41 -8.72 8.75
C ILE A 8 -3.69 -7.94 8.45
N LYS A 9 -4.83 -8.43 8.96
CA LYS A 9 -6.11 -7.74 8.90
C LYS A 9 -6.22 -6.73 10.04
N ASN A 10 -6.50 -5.47 9.69
CA ASN A 10 -6.81 -4.37 10.61
C ASN A 10 -6.19 -4.50 12.03
N PRO A 11 -4.91 -4.10 12.22
CA PRO A 11 -4.16 -4.33 13.45
C PRO A 11 -4.86 -3.87 14.73
N VAL A 12 -5.57 -2.73 14.74
CA VAL A 12 -6.19 -2.20 15.96
C VAL A 12 -7.25 -3.14 16.53
N LEU A 13 -8.00 -3.83 15.65
CA LEU A 13 -9.03 -4.78 16.06
C LEU A 13 -8.44 -6.10 16.54
N ASN A 14 -7.20 -6.39 16.15
CA ASN A 14 -6.55 -7.68 16.35
C ASN A 14 -5.27 -7.60 17.22
N ILE A 15 -4.97 -6.45 17.84
CA ILE A 15 -3.68 -6.18 18.49
C ILE A 15 -3.37 -7.08 19.70
N ASN A 16 -4.40 -7.68 20.30
CA ASN A 16 -4.26 -8.60 21.43
C ASN A 16 -3.78 -10.00 20.99
N ASP A 17 -3.84 -10.33 19.70
CA ASP A 17 -3.23 -11.55 19.18
C ASP A 17 -1.71 -11.38 19.10
N SER A 18 -0.97 -12.26 19.78
CA SER A 18 0.49 -12.17 19.87
C SER A 18 1.21 -12.30 18.52
N LYS A 19 0.62 -13.02 17.56
CA LYS A 19 1.16 -13.13 16.19
C LYS A 19 0.93 -11.84 15.41
N VAL A 20 -0.25 -11.22 15.55
CA VAL A 20 -0.54 -9.92 14.95
C VAL A 20 0.38 -8.86 15.54
N TYR A 21 0.45 -8.76 16.88
CA TYR A 21 1.35 -7.83 17.56
C TYR A 21 2.82 -8.02 17.15
N GLY A 22 3.28 -9.27 17.12
CA GLY A 22 4.65 -9.61 16.76
C GLY A 22 4.99 -9.22 15.31
N MET A 23 4.15 -9.61 14.34
CA MET A 23 4.38 -9.29 12.94
C MET A 23 4.21 -7.79 12.66
N PHE A 24 3.17 -7.16 13.20
CA PHE A 24 2.91 -5.73 13.02
C PHE A 24 4.10 -4.87 13.45
N ASN A 25 4.69 -5.16 14.62
CA ASN A 25 5.91 -4.46 15.07
C ASN A 25 7.10 -4.63 14.09
N LYS A 26 7.25 -5.81 13.47
CA LYS A 26 8.27 -6.03 12.44
C LYS A 26 7.98 -5.21 11.18
N LEU A 27 6.71 -5.08 10.77
CA LEU A 27 6.30 -4.27 9.61
C LEU A 27 6.49 -2.78 9.86
N ILE A 28 6.10 -2.28 11.04
CA ILE A 28 6.35 -0.89 11.44
C ILE A 28 7.84 -0.58 11.40
N LYS A 29 8.69 -1.47 11.92
CA LYS A 29 10.16 -1.33 11.82
C LYS A 29 10.63 -1.27 10.36
N LEU A 30 10.15 -2.19 9.51
CA LEU A 30 10.47 -2.22 8.08
C LEU A 30 10.06 -0.91 7.38
N LYS A 31 8.86 -0.41 7.66
CA LYS A 31 8.35 0.86 7.14
C LYS A 31 9.26 2.03 7.50
N ILE A 32 9.61 2.17 8.79
CA ILE A 32 10.55 3.20 9.26
C ILE A 32 11.86 3.11 8.48
N MET A 33 12.50 1.94 8.48
CA MET A 33 13.81 1.74 7.86
C MET A 33 13.77 2.07 6.36
N GLY A 34 12.77 1.57 5.65
CA GLY A 34 12.64 1.76 4.20
C GLY A 34 12.34 3.21 3.83
N TYR A 35 11.45 3.88 4.54
CA TYR A 35 11.13 5.28 4.27
C TYR A 35 12.27 6.23 4.67
N GLN A 36 12.92 6.02 5.82
CA GLN A 36 14.06 6.85 6.23
C GLN A 36 15.27 6.68 5.31
N HIS A 37 15.48 5.49 4.75
CA HIS A 37 16.49 5.27 3.72
C HIS A 37 16.27 6.15 2.49
N GLU A 38 15.02 6.29 2.03
CA GLU A 38 14.69 7.04 0.81
C GLU A 38 14.52 8.55 1.06
N TYR A 39 13.96 8.94 2.19
CA TYR A 39 13.53 10.32 2.45
C TYR A 39 14.27 11.02 3.59
N GLY A 40 15.17 10.32 4.29
CA GLY A 40 15.98 10.84 5.39
C GLY A 40 15.39 10.57 6.78
N ASN A 41 16.20 10.73 7.82
CA ASN A 41 15.84 10.37 9.19
C ASN A 41 14.87 11.36 9.87
N SER A 42 14.54 12.48 9.23
CA SER A 42 13.69 13.54 9.78
C SER A 42 12.19 13.30 9.60
N ILE A 43 11.79 12.18 8.99
CA ILE A 43 10.38 11.86 8.73
C ILE A 43 9.83 10.85 9.74
N MET A 44 8.53 10.94 9.99
CA MET A 44 7.77 9.94 10.74
C MET A 44 6.81 9.24 9.77
N PRO A 45 7.16 8.04 9.25
CA PRO A 45 6.35 7.36 8.24
C PRO A 45 5.20 6.55 8.85
N ILE A 46 4.81 6.80 10.10
CA ILE A 46 3.77 6.06 10.83
C ILE A 46 2.70 7.05 11.29
N GLY A 47 1.45 6.65 11.22
CA GLY A 47 0.30 7.39 11.73
C GLY A 47 -0.86 6.47 12.13
N ALA A 48 -2.03 7.05 12.33
CA ALA A 48 -3.23 6.32 12.74
C ALA A 48 -3.67 5.26 11.70
N TYR A 49 -3.49 5.56 10.41
CA TYR A 49 -3.87 4.68 9.32
C TYR A 49 -3.13 3.33 9.35
N ASP A 50 -1.88 3.30 9.84
CA ASP A 50 -1.13 2.05 10.01
C ASP A 50 -1.87 1.03 10.88
N PHE A 51 -2.65 1.48 11.86
CA PHE A 51 -3.38 0.59 12.75
C PHE A 51 -4.70 0.09 12.14
N LEU A 52 -5.18 0.72 11.06
CA LEU A 52 -6.47 0.46 10.45
C LEU A 52 -6.38 -0.22 9.09
N SER A 53 -5.24 -0.07 8.41
CA SER A 53 -4.96 -0.72 7.13
C SER A 53 -4.77 -2.22 7.30
N ASP A 54 -5.10 -2.98 6.25
CA ASP A 54 -4.56 -4.31 6.07
C ASP A 54 -3.09 -4.18 5.61
N HIS A 55 -2.21 -5.01 6.16
CA HIS A 55 -0.78 -5.02 5.82
C HIS A 55 -0.43 -6.30 5.08
N ILE A 56 0.20 -6.17 3.92
CA ILE A 56 0.69 -7.31 3.15
C ILE A 56 2.20 -7.28 3.20
N ALA A 57 2.80 -8.38 3.59
CA ALA A 57 4.23 -8.54 3.74
C ALA A 57 4.75 -9.73 2.94
N ILE A 58 5.92 -9.55 2.34
CA ILE A 58 6.74 -10.63 1.81
C ILE A 58 7.82 -10.90 2.85
N CYS A 59 7.90 -12.13 3.31
CA CYS A 59 8.86 -12.57 4.32
C CYS A 59 9.82 -13.61 3.75
N THR A 60 11.05 -13.62 4.29
CA THR A 60 11.93 -14.79 4.22
C THR A 60 11.75 -15.63 5.47
N LYS A 61 11.89 -16.95 5.32
CA LYS A 61 11.92 -17.89 6.46
C LYS A 61 13.35 -18.03 6.97
N GLU A 62 13.54 -17.74 8.25
CA GLU A 62 14.79 -18.01 8.96
C GLU A 62 14.90 -19.51 9.32
N SER A 63 16.10 -19.97 9.68
CA SER A 63 16.35 -21.39 10.01
C SER A 63 15.54 -21.89 11.21
N ASN A 64 15.15 -21.01 12.12
CA ASN A 64 14.29 -21.29 13.27
C ASN A 64 12.78 -21.24 12.93
N GLY A 65 12.42 -21.02 11.67
CA GLY A 65 11.04 -20.86 11.21
C GLY A 65 10.45 -19.47 11.41
N ASP A 66 11.22 -18.52 11.97
CA ASP A 66 10.75 -17.14 12.11
C ASP A 66 10.62 -16.46 10.74
N LEU A 67 9.64 -15.56 10.64
CA LEU A 67 9.37 -14.81 9.43
C LEU A 67 9.97 -13.42 9.56
N ASN A 68 10.86 -13.08 8.63
CA ASN A 68 11.49 -11.77 8.54
C ASN A 68 10.93 -11.01 7.33
N PRO A 69 10.15 -9.93 7.52
CA PRO A 69 9.58 -9.17 6.41
C PRO A 69 10.66 -8.40 5.66
N ILE A 70 10.66 -8.52 4.34
CA ILE A 70 11.62 -7.89 3.43
C ILE A 70 10.99 -6.86 2.51
N ALA A 71 9.67 -6.92 2.33
CA ALA A 71 8.89 -5.92 1.61
C ALA A 71 7.47 -5.89 2.17
N MET A 72 6.81 -4.75 2.08
CA MET A 72 5.42 -4.61 2.49
C MET A 72 4.69 -3.57 1.67
N PHE A 73 3.37 -3.57 1.76
CA PHE A 73 2.48 -2.48 1.39
C PHE A 73 1.20 -2.56 2.22
N GLU A 74 0.42 -1.49 2.20
CA GLU A 74 -0.80 -1.34 2.99
C GLU A 74 -1.98 -1.05 2.08
N THR A 75 -3.17 -1.48 2.50
CA THR A 75 -4.44 -1.06 1.88
C THR A 75 -5.44 -0.67 2.97
N LEU A 76 -6.20 0.40 2.75
CA LEU A 76 -7.21 0.90 3.66
C LEU A 76 -8.55 1.07 2.96
N ARG A 77 -9.60 0.53 3.56
CA ARG A 77 -10.97 0.68 3.06
C ARG A 77 -11.58 2.03 3.42
N TYR A 78 -12.35 2.59 2.48
CA TYR A 78 -13.17 3.76 2.75
C TYR A 78 -14.20 3.48 3.85
N SER A 79 -14.80 2.29 3.86
CA SER A 79 -15.71 1.83 4.90
C SER A 79 -15.07 1.83 6.30
N THR A 80 -13.82 1.36 6.44
CA THR A 80 -13.07 1.43 7.71
C THR A 80 -12.90 2.87 8.17
N CYS A 81 -12.60 3.81 7.26
CA CYS A 81 -12.48 5.23 7.62
C CYS A 81 -13.81 5.78 8.18
N LYS A 82 -14.94 5.38 7.58
CA LYS A 82 -16.28 5.75 8.06
C LYS A 82 -16.58 5.19 9.44
N GLU A 83 -16.28 3.92 9.66
CA GLU A 83 -16.51 3.23 10.94
C GLU A 83 -15.75 3.90 12.08
N PHE A 84 -14.46 4.18 11.86
CA PHE A 84 -13.59 4.82 12.85
C PHE A 84 -13.71 6.35 12.89
N LYS A 85 -14.63 6.92 12.09
CA LYS A 85 -14.89 8.38 12.01
C LYS A 85 -13.64 9.21 11.72
N ILE A 86 -12.79 8.72 10.83
CA ILE A 86 -11.59 9.41 10.35
C ILE A 86 -11.72 9.80 8.88
N SER A 87 -10.87 10.72 8.44
CA SER A 87 -10.78 11.13 7.05
C SER A 87 -10.29 9.98 6.17
N PHE A 88 -10.76 9.92 4.93
CA PHE A 88 -10.18 9.02 3.94
C PHE A 88 -8.84 9.62 3.45
N PRO A 89 -7.70 8.90 3.51
CA PRO A 89 -6.38 9.51 3.37
C PRO A 89 -6.15 10.30 2.07
N PRO A 90 -6.62 9.85 0.87
CA PRO A 90 -6.47 10.64 -0.35
C PRO A 90 -7.01 12.08 -0.24
N ILE A 91 -8.11 12.27 0.49
CA ILE A 91 -8.74 13.58 0.69
C ILE A 91 -7.88 14.43 1.64
N GLU A 92 -7.47 13.85 2.76
CA GLU A 92 -6.66 14.56 3.77
C GLU A 92 -5.28 14.93 3.23
N LEU A 93 -4.60 14.00 2.57
CA LEU A 93 -3.26 14.19 2.02
C LEU A 93 -3.20 15.34 1.01
N THR A 94 -4.20 15.42 0.13
CA THR A 94 -4.25 16.46 -0.91
C THR A 94 -4.67 17.82 -0.35
N MET A 95 -5.53 17.84 0.67
CA MET A 95 -5.90 19.04 1.40
C MET A 95 -4.70 19.61 2.18
N THR A 96 -4.01 18.79 2.98
CA THR A 96 -2.81 19.18 3.73
C THR A 96 -1.66 19.54 2.79
N GLY A 97 -1.60 18.89 1.62
CA GLY A 97 -0.62 19.16 0.57
C GLY A 97 -0.89 20.40 -0.29
N GLY A 98 -1.93 21.19 0.04
CA GLY A 98 -2.24 22.46 -0.58
C GLY A 98 -3.02 22.40 -1.90
N ASN A 99 -3.54 21.23 -2.30
CA ASN A 99 -4.35 21.08 -3.52
C ASN A 99 -5.81 20.74 -3.19
N HIS A 100 -6.57 21.76 -2.77
CA HIS A 100 -7.99 21.64 -2.42
C HIS A 100 -8.89 21.26 -3.60
N VAL A 101 -8.50 21.65 -4.82
CA VAL A 101 -9.23 21.27 -6.05
C VAL A 101 -9.14 19.77 -6.24
N LEU A 102 -7.94 19.18 -6.16
CA LEU A 102 -7.75 17.75 -6.23
C LEU A 102 -8.49 17.00 -5.12
N SER A 103 -8.48 17.52 -3.90
CA SER A 103 -9.25 16.94 -2.77
C SER A 103 -10.76 16.85 -3.09
N SER A 104 -11.30 17.90 -3.72
CA SER A 104 -12.70 17.93 -4.16
C SER A 104 -12.98 16.93 -5.30
N GLU A 105 -12.07 16.77 -6.25
CA GLU A 105 -12.19 15.79 -7.33
C GLU A 105 -12.10 14.34 -6.83
N ILE A 106 -11.26 14.08 -5.83
CA ILE A 106 -11.20 12.79 -5.13
C ILE A 106 -12.54 12.51 -4.44
N GLN A 107 -13.10 13.48 -3.71
CA GLN A 107 -14.41 13.33 -3.07
C GLN A 107 -15.53 13.01 -4.05
N LYS A 108 -15.59 13.72 -5.19
CA LYS A 108 -16.56 13.45 -6.26
C LYS A 108 -16.38 12.05 -6.85
N SER A 109 -15.14 11.67 -7.14
CA SER A 109 -14.81 10.35 -7.70
C SER A 109 -15.18 9.23 -6.72
N ALA A 110 -14.83 9.38 -5.45
CA ALA A 110 -15.18 8.43 -4.41
C ALA A 110 -16.70 8.29 -4.26
N LYS A 111 -17.44 9.41 -4.22
CA LYS A 111 -18.91 9.38 -4.17
C LYS A 111 -19.51 8.60 -5.33
N LYS A 112 -19.07 8.89 -6.57
CA LYS A 112 -19.56 8.19 -7.78
C LYS A 112 -19.28 6.68 -7.75
N LEU A 113 -18.11 6.28 -7.27
CA LEU A 113 -17.74 4.87 -7.15
C LEU A 113 -18.58 4.15 -6.08
N LEU A 114 -18.80 4.78 -4.92
CA LEU A 114 -19.64 4.24 -3.84
C LEU A 114 -21.12 4.10 -4.24
N GLU A 115 -21.63 4.97 -5.13
CA GLU A 115 -23.01 4.86 -5.67
C GLU A 115 -23.25 3.55 -6.44
N HIS A 116 -22.18 2.88 -6.91
CA HIS A 116 -22.27 1.59 -7.60
C HIS A 116 -22.21 0.38 -6.63
N GLY A 117 -22.25 0.62 -5.32
CA GLY A 117 -22.35 -0.43 -4.29
C GLY A 117 -21.03 -1.09 -3.90
N ASN A 118 -19.92 -0.69 -4.50
CA ASN A 118 -18.59 -1.19 -4.17
C ASN A 118 -17.88 -0.27 -3.17
N ASP A 119 -17.16 -0.85 -2.21
CA ASP A 119 -16.20 -0.13 -1.38
C ASP A 119 -15.03 0.36 -2.24
N ILE A 120 -14.20 1.23 -1.67
CA ILE A 120 -13.02 1.80 -2.35
C ILE A 120 -11.82 1.63 -1.43
N LEU A 121 -10.67 1.31 -2.02
CA LEU A 121 -9.42 1.18 -1.29
C LEU A 121 -8.52 2.41 -1.46
N TYR A 122 -7.62 2.59 -0.51
CA TYR A 122 -6.44 3.44 -0.63
C TYR A 122 -5.22 2.59 -0.38
N ASP A 123 -4.35 2.50 -1.37
CA ASP A 123 -3.10 1.75 -1.24
C ASP A 123 -1.96 2.69 -0.91
N SER A 124 -1.12 2.26 0.01
CA SER A 124 -0.04 3.09 0.52
C SER A 124 1.15 2.28 0.99
N SER A 125 2.19 3.01 1.40
CA SER A 125 3.20 2.48 2.31
C SER A 125 3.99 1.30 1.79
N TRP A 126 4.07 1.18 0.45
CA TRP A 126 4.89 0.15 -0.16
C TRP A 126 6.37 0.45 0.08
N THR A 127 7.12 -0.54 0.55
CA THR A 127 8.54 -0.42 0.78
C THR A 127 9.25 -1.77 0.72
N VAL A 128 10.57 -1.70 0.59
CA VAL A 128 11.48 -2.84 0.57
C VAL A 128 12.62 -2.54 1.52
N ALA A 129 13.02 -3.54 2.29
CA ALA A 129 14.10 -3.45 3.27
C ALA A 129 15.38 -2.94 2.57
N PRO A 130 16.08 -1.92 3.12
CA PRO A 130 17.24 -1.30 2.47
C PRO A 130 18.31 -2.29 2.01
N GLU A 131 18.60 -3.31 2.83
CA GLU A 131 19.59 -4.35 2.54
C GLU A 131 19.21 -5.25 1.35
N GLN A 132 17.94 -5.28 0.94
CA GLN A 132 17.49 -6.03 -0.24
C GLN A 132 17.60 -5.20 -1.52
N ARG A 133 17.62 -3.87 -1.41
CA ARG A 133 17.72 -2.95 -2.57
C ARG A 133 19.07 -3.06 -3.28
N GLN A 134 20.12 -3.40 -2.54
CA GLN A 134 21.48 -3.54 -3.06
C GLN A 134 21.76 -4.92 -3.65
N LYS A 135 20.82 -5.86 -3.55
CA LYS A 135 21.00 -7.23 -4.04
C LYS A 135 20.60 -7.34 -5.51
N ASN A 136 21.25 -8.26 -6.22
CA ASN A 136 21.01 -8.55 -7.63
C ASN A 136 19.56 -9.02 -7.95
N ASN A 137 18.75 -9.33 -6.93
CA ASN A 137 17.38 -9.84 -7.06
C ASN A 137 16.29 -8.81 -6.75
N ILE A 138 16.60 -7.52 -6.56
CA ILE A 138 15.60 -6.48 -6.24
C ILE A 138 14.47 -6.42 -7.28
N SER A 139 14.78 -6.60 -8.57
CA SER A 139 13.78 -6.62 -9.64
C SER A 139 12.74 -7.75 -9.46
N SER A 140 13.16 -8.91 -8.97
CA SER A 140 12.27 -10.03 -8.65
C SER A 140 11.39 -9.71 -7.45
N ILE A 141 11.93 -9.06 -6.41
CA ILE A 141 11.15 -8.63 -5.24
C ILE A 141 10.09 -7.60 -5.65
N LEU A 142 10.45 -6.61 -6.46
CA LEU A 142 9.51 -5.59 -6.94
C LEU A 142 8.40 -6.21 -7.80
N ARG A 143 8.75 -7.15 -8.70
CA ARG A 143 7.75 -7.92 -9.45
C ARG A 143 6.82 -8.69 -8.52
N LEU A 144 7.35 -9.31 -7.47
CA LEU A 144 6.56 -10.03 -6.49
C LEU A 144 5.60 -9.10 -5.76
N VAL A 145 6.07 -7.96 -5.24
CA VAL A 145 5.22 -6.94 -4.59
C VAL A 145 4.05 -6.55 -5.50
N LEU A 146 4.34 -6.19 -6.75
CA LEU A 146 3.32 -5.78 -7.72
C LEU A 146 2.33 -6.91 -8.05
N SER A 147 2.80 -8.15 -8.10
CA SER A 147 1.94 -9.33 -8.33
C SER A 147 0.96 -9.54 -7.19
N LEU A 148 1.46 -9.47 -5.95
CA LEU A 148 0.66 -9.68 -4.75
C LEU A 148 -0.32 -8.53 -4.54
N TRP A 149 0.08 -7.31 -4.85
CA TRP A 149 -0.80 -6.14 -4.85
C TRP A 149 -1.98 -6.33 -5.81
N VAL A 150 -1.75 -6.77 -7.06
CA VAL A 150 -2.87 -7.07 -7.97
C VAL A 150 -3.75 -8.20 -7.43
N ASN A 151 -3.15 -9.27 -6.90
CA ASN A 151 -3.92 -10.40 -6.35
C ASN A 151 -4.79 -10.00 -5.15
N LEU A 152 -4.35 -9.06 -4.31
CA LEU A 152 -5.17 -8.49 -3.23
C LEU A 152 -6.47 -7.88 -3.76
N HIS A 153 -6.40 -7.08 -4.82
CA HIS A 153 -7.58 -6.44 -5.40
C HIS A 153 -8.52 -7.44 -6.09
N LEU A 154 -7.94 -8.45 -6.75
CA LEU A 154 -8.73 -9.53 -7.36
C LEU A 154 -9.43 -10.40 -6.30
N ASP A 155 -8.78 -10.67 -5.18
CA ASP A 155 -9.30 -11.50 -4.09
C ASP A 155 -10.33 -10.78 -3.22
N SER A 156 -10.20 -9.45 -3.06
CA SER A 156 -11.13 -8.64 -2.26
C SER A 156 -12.41 -8.23 -3.00
N ASP A 157 -12.52 -8.54 -4.29
CA ASP A 157 -13.57 -8.06 -5.21
C ASP A 157 -13.74 -6.53 -5.21
N ILE A 158 -12.68 -5.80 -4.83
CA ILE A 158 -12.62 -4.34 -4.84
C ILE A 158 -11.49 -3.91 -5.77
N THR A 159 -11.89 -3.60 -7.00
CA THR A 159 -10.98 -3.06 -7.99
C THR A 159 -10.72 -1.55 -7.87
N PRO A 160 -11.70 -0.67 -7.54
CA PRO A 160 -11.41 0.75 -7.49
C PRO A 160 -10.56 1.10 -6.26
N PHE A 161 -9.40 1.71 -6.51
CA PHE A 161 -8.54 2.23 -5.44
C PHE A 161 -7.83 3.52 -5.84
N PHE A 162 -7.53 4.33 -4.83
CA PHE A 162 -6.66 5.48 -4.95
C PHE A 162 -5.24 5.12 -4.51
N VAL A 163 -4.25 5.77 -5.11
CA VAL A 163 -2.85 5.63 -4.67
C VAL A 163 -2.10 6.94 -4.84
N SER A 164 -1.29 7.25 -3.82
CA SER A 164 -0.34 8.37 -3.86
C SER A 164 1.02 7.88 -4.31
N ALA A 165 1.55 8.47 -5.39
CA ALA A 165 2.84 8.10 -5.94
C ALA A 165 3.85 9.25 -5.82
N THR A 166 4.92 9.06 -5.04
CA THR A 166 6.01 10.05 -5.01
C THR A 166 6.79 10.05 -6.31
N LEU A 167 7.11 11.25 -6.82
CA LEU A 167 7.88 11.39 -8.05
C LEU A 167 9.37 11.07 -7.86
N LYS A 168 9.90 11.25 -6.63
CA LYS A 168 11.33 11.08 -6.30
C LYS A 168 11.89 9.71 -6.68
N VAL A 169 11.14 8.65 -6.38
CA VAL A 169 11.56 7.25 -6.59
C VAL A 169 10.86 6.58 -7.77
N GLY A 170 10.20 7.37 -8.63
CA GLY A 170 9.56 6.88 -9.86
C GLY A 170 8.34 5.98 -9.66
N THR A 171 7.70 6.04 -8.49
CA THR A 171 6.49 5.26 -8.18
C THR A 171 5.35 5.60 -9.13
N ASP A 172 5.28 6.84 -9.62
CA ASP A 172 4.28 7.30 -10.60
C ASP A 172 4.35 6.49 -11.91
N LYS A 173 5.56 6.17 -12.38
CA LYS A 173 5.78 5.39 -13.60
C LYS A 173 5.28 3.96 -13.47
N ILE A 174 5.42 3.39 -12.27
CA ILE A 174 4.94 2.04 -11.94
C ILE A 174 3.41 2.01 -12.03
N PHE A 175 2.72 2.95 -11.39
CA PHE A 175 1.25 2.97 -11.39
C PHE A 175 0.65 3.32 -12.75
N LYS A 176 1.30 4.19 -13.54
CA LYS A 176 0.93 4.42 -14.95
C LYS A 176 1.01 3.13 -15.77
N THR A 177 2.09 2.35 -15.61
CA THR A 177 2.25 1.05 -16.28
C THR A 177 1.25 0.00 -15.79
N ALA A 178 0.81 0.13 -14.53
CA ALA A 178 -0.19 -0.75 -13.93
C ALA A 178 -1.61 -0.53 -14.46
N GLY A 179 -1.87 0.59 -15.16
CA GLY A 179 -3.20 0.97 -15.65
C GLY A 179 -3.91 2.01 -14.78
N CYS A 180 -3.22 2.58 -13.78
CA CYS A 180 -3.77 3.69 -13.00
C CYS A 180 -3.75 4.98 -13.83
N VAL A 181 -4.77 5.81 -13.65
CA VAL A 181 -4.90 7.10 -14.33
C VAL A 181 -4.87 8.23 -13.31
N PRO A 182 -4.30 9.40 -13.65
CA PRO A 182 -4.36 10.56 -12.75
C PRO A 182 -5.83 10.90 -12.42
N VAL A 183 -6.09 11.28 -11.17
CA VAL A 183 -7.48 11.57 -10.72
C VAL A 183 -8.06 12.82 -11.40
N SER A 184 -7.20 13.76 -11.78
CA SER A 184 -7.60 15.02 -12.42
C SER A 184 -6.51 15.53 -13.37
N ASP A 185 -6.80 16.62 -14.09
CA ASP A 185 -5.82 17.34 -14.92
C ASP A 185 -4.73 18.04 -14.09
N SER A 186 -4.92 18.16 -12.78
CA SER A 186 -3.95 18.73 -11.83
C SER A 186 -3.75 17.78 -10.64
N PRO A 187 -3.15 16.59 -10.87
CA PRO A 187 -3.11 15.50 -9.91
C PRO A 187 -1.99 15.64 -8.86
N TYR A 188 -1.22 16.72 -8.92
CA TYR A 188 -0.01 16.90 -8.14
C TYR A 188 -0.25 17.63 -6.82
N TYR A 189 0.47 17.24 -5.77
CA TYR A 189 0.42 17.87 -4.46
C TYR A 189 1.71 17.60 -3.67
N LYS A 190 1.82 18.20 -2.48
CA LYS A 190 2.97 18.04 -1.58
C LYS A 190 2.65 17.08 -0.43
N LEU A 191 3.53 16.12 -0.17
CA LEU A 191 3.45 15.27 1.02
C LEU A 191 4.16 15.94 2.19
N ALA A 192 3.39 16.66 3.01
CA ALA A 192 3.93 17.42 4.14
C ALA A 192 4.71 16.54 5.14
N ASN A 193 4.23 15.32 5.38
CA ASN A 193 4.84 14.34 6.28
C ASN A 193 6.10 13.65 5.71
N ILE A 194 6.40 13.85 4.42
CA ILE A 194 7.57 13.28 3.75
C ILE A 194 8.37 14.43 3.15
N ASN A 195 8.87 15.34 3.98
CA ASN A 195 9.76 16.43 3.56
C ASN A 195 9.27 17.21 2.32
N ASN A 196 7.95 17.45 2.22
CA ASN A 196 7.31 18.14 1.09
C ASN A 196 7.64 17.54 -0.29
N GLN A 197 7.79 16.22 -0.38
CA GLN A 197 7.97 15.55 -1.66
C GLN A 197 6.77 15.78 -2.58
N ASN A 198 7.04 15.95 -3.89
CA ASN A 198 6.00 15.97 -4.90
C ASN A 198 5.41 14.57 -5.07
N ALA A 199 4.10 14.50 -5.08
CA ALA A 199 3.35 13.29 -5.37
C ALA A 199 2.25 13.55 -6.39
N GLU A 200 1.86 12.49 -7.08
CA GLU A 200 0.75 12.45 -8.01
C GLU A 200 -0.31 11.48 -7.46
N MET A 201 -1.58 11.89 -7.43
CA MET A 201 -2.69 11.02 -7.04
C MET A 201 -3.26 10.31 -8.26
N PHE A 202 -3.40 9.00 -8.15
CA PHE A 202 -4.00 8.14 -9.17
C PHE A 202 -5.28 7.48 -8.66
N LEU A 203 -6.19 7.21 -9.60
CA LEU A 203 -7.29 6.28 -9.46
C LEU A 203 -7.02 5.10 -10.39
N CYS A 204 -7.17 3.89 -9.88
CA CYS A 204 -7.17 2.69 -10.70
C CYS A 204 -8.54 2.04 -10.63
N CYS A 205 -9.12 1.76 -11.79
CA CYS A 205 -10.35 0.97 -11.90
C CYS A 205 -10.15 -0.31 -12.71
N LYS A 206 -8.95 -0.50 -13.28
CA LYS A 206 -8.62 -1.65 -14.12
C LYS A 206 -7.10 -1.82 -14.22
N PHE A 207 -6.63 -3.03 -13.98
CA PHE A 207 -5.23 -3.37 -14.20
C PHE A 207 -4.89 -3.57 -15.68
N SER A 208 -3.65 -3.24 -16.04
CA SER A 208 -3.11 -3.55 -17.36
C SER A 208 -2.96 -5.06 -17.57
N ASN A 209 -3.04 -5.51 -18.82
CA ASN A 209 -2.86 -6.93 -19.17
C ASN A 209 -1.50 -7.48 -18.69
N THR A 210 -0.47 -6.64 -18.67
CA THR A 210 0.86 -6.99 -18.15
C THR A 210 0.80 -7.32 -16.66
N MET A 211 0.11 -6.49 -15.87
CA MET A 211 -0.05 -6.73 -14.43
C MET A 211 -0.90 -7.97 -14.14
N LEU A 212 -1.98 -8.20 -14.89
CA LEU A 212 -2.81 -9.40 -14.77
C LEU A 212 -2.02 -10.69 -15.10
N LYS A 213 -1.17 -10.66 -16.13
CA LYS A 213 -0.29 -11.80 -16.43
C LYS A 213 0.72 -12.03 -15.31
N LEU A 214 1.29 -10.95 -14.79
CA LEU A 214 2.26 -11.01 -13.71
C LEU A 214 1.64 -11.56 -12.41
N SER A 215 0.43 -11.12 -12.04
CA SER A 215 -0.28 -11.60 -10.84
C SER A 215 -0.57 -13.10 -10.89
N ASN A 216 -0.95 -13.61 -12.07
CA ASN A 216 -1.19 -15.05 -12.29
C ASN A 216 0.06 -15.90 -12.03
N MET A 217 1.26 -15.41 -12.34
CA MET A 217 2.52 -16.14 -12.10
C MET A 217 2.77 -16.41 -10.61
N TYR A 218 2.23 -15.57 -9.72
CA TYR A 218 2.40 -15.66 -8.27
C TYR A 218 1.09 -15.94 -7.52
N SER A 219 0.05 -16.36 -8.23
CA SER A 219 -1.27 -16.69 -7.67
C SER A 219 -1.20 -17.77 -6.59
N LYS A 220 -0.37 -18.81 -6.80
CA LYS A 220 -0.15 -19.86 -5.79
C LYS A 220 0.44 -19.29 -4.50
N LEU A 221 1.44 -18.42 -4.60
CA LEU A 221 2.06 -17.80 -3.42
C LEU A 221 1.06 -16.92 -2.66
N TRP A 222 0.15 -16.24 -3.37
CA TRP A 222 -0.95 -15.49 -2.77
C TRP A 222 -1.99 -16.39 -2.10
N ALA A 223 -2.33 -17.54 -2.71
CA ALA A 223 -3.25 -18.52 -2.14
C ALA A 223 -2.68 -19.16 -0.86
N ASP A 224 -1.37 -19.41 -0.82
CA ASP A 224 -0.67 -20.04 0.32
C ASP A 224 -0.26 -19.02 1.41
N ARG A 225 -0.82 -17.80 1.37
CA ARG A 225 -0.48 -16.74 2.34
C ARG A 225 -0.98 -17.07 3.75
N ILE A 226 -0.27 -16.57 4.76
CA ILE A 226 -0.69 -16.64 6.16
C ILE A 226 -1.53 -15.40 6.44
N ILE A 227 -2.81 -15.60 6.81
CA ILE A 227 -3.70 -14.52 7.24
C ILE A 227 -3.68 -14.44 8.76
N LEU A 228 -3.38 -13.26 9.30
CA LEU A 228 -3.36 -12.94 10.71
C LEU A 228 -4.46 -11.90 11.01
N GLY A 229 -5.22 -12.12 12.08
CA GLY A 229 -6.41 -11.32 12.38
C GLY A 229 -7.68 -11.87 11.73
N LYS A 230 -8.83 -11.38 12.21
CA LYS A 230 -10.17 -11.68 11.67
C LYS A 230 -10.74 -10.48 10.95
#